data_AF-A0A7S2TQK0-F1
#
_entry.id   AF-A0A7S2TQK0-F1
#
_cell.length_a   1.000
_cell.length_b   1.000
_cell.length_c   1.000
_cell.angle_alpha   90.00
_cell.angle_beta   90.00
_cell.angle_gamma   90.00
#
_symmetry.space_group_name_H-M   'P 1'
#
loop_
_entity.id
_entity.type
_entity.pdbx_description
1 polymer ?
#
loop_
_entity_poly.entity_id
_entity_poly.type
_entity_poly.pdbx_seq_one_letter_code
_entity_poly.pdbx_strand_id
1 'polypeptide(L)'
;LQEVDMVRPISETLSFLGLESAFERRQRHPDGCLVAWRRSKFKLIKKARVVFNDLTNLTMLSYNMPTDAKYRRDNVALLCALKHRSTGQVVIVACAHLYWNPGFEDVKLHQAMYLVHALINFQHGLSEGRPCVIAAGDYNSTPQ
;
A
#
# COMPACT_ATOMS: atom_id res chain seq x y z
N LEU A 1 -1.14 2.50 -8.88
CA LEU A 1 -1.64 3.84 -9.26
C LEU A 1 -1.97 4.59 -7.99
N GLN A 2 -1.53 5.84 -7.90
CA GLN A 2 -1.85 6.78 -6.84
C GLN A 2 -2.86 7.81 -7.38
N GLU A 3 -3.51 8.57 -6.49
CA GLU A 3 -4.47 9.63 -6.85
C GLU A 3 -5.67 9.14 -7.68
N VAL A 4 -6.09 7.90 -7.45
CA VAL A 4 -7.22 7.31 -8.19
C VAL A 4 -8.55 7.78 -7.58
N ASP A 5 -9.20 8.75 -8.19
CA ASP A 5 -10.49 9.35 -7.78
C ASP A 5 -11.70 8.77 -8.53
N MET A 6 -11.51 8.35 -9.79
CA MET A 6 -12.54 7.76 -10.65
C MET A 6 -12.42 6.23 -10.74
N VAL A 7 -12.46 5.55 -9.58
CA VAL A 7 -12.20 4.10 -9.49
C VAL A 7 -13.08 3.22 -10.38
N ARG A 8 -14.36 3.57 -10.56
CA ARG A 8 -15.33 2.77 -11.33
C ARG A 8 -14.96 2.66 -12.82
N PRO A 9 -14.90 3.77 -13.59
CA PRO A 9 -14.53 3.69 -15.01
C PRO A 9 -13.11 3.15 -15.21
N ILE A 10 -12.17 3.44 -14.29
CA ILE A 10 -10.82 2.88 -14.33
C ILE A 10 -10.85 1.35 -14.18
N SER A 11 -11.60 0.83 -13.19
CA SER A 11 -11.71 -0.62 -12.97
C SER A 11 -12.42 -1.34 -14.11
N GLU A 12 -13.44 -0.72 -14.71
CA GLU A 12 -14.13 -1.23 -15.90
C GLU A 12 -13.18 -1.32 -17.09
N THR A 13 -12.40 -0.25 -17.35
CA THR A 13 -11.38 -0.22 -18.40
C THR A 13 -10.31 -1.29 -18.17
N LEU A 14 -9.81 -1.42 -16.93
CA LEU A 14 -8.84 -2.45 -16.57
C LEU A 14 -9.41 -3.86 -16.80
N SER A 15 -10.69 -4.08 -16.44
CA SER A 15 -11.37 -5.35 -16.67
C SER A 15 -11.48 -5.68 -18.16
N PHE A 16 -11.85 -4.71 -19.00
CA PHE A 16 -11.89 -4.86 -20.46
C PHE A 16 -10.51 -5.23 -21.03
N LEU A 17 -9.43 -4.69 -20.47
CA LEU A 17 -8.05 -5.02 -20.83
C LEU A 17 -7.56 -6.37 -20.25
N GLY A 18 -8.42 -7.13 -19.57
CA GLY A 18 -8.09 -8.44 -18.98
C GLY A 18 -7.31 -8.34 -17.66
N LEU A 19 -7.40 -7.21 -16.97
CA LEU A 19 -6.87 -7.03 -15.62
C LEU A 19 -7.97 -7.20 -14.57
N GLU A 20 -7.57 -7.55 -13.37
CA GLU A 20 -8.34 -7.35 -12.14
C GLU A 20 -7.65 -6.27 -11.33
N SER A 21 -8.38 -5.64 -10.40
CA SER A 21 -7.80 -4.63 -9.53
C SER A 21 -8.39 -4.64 -8.13
N ALA A 22 -7.62 -4.08 -7.20
CA ALA A 22 -8.05 -3.72 -5.87
C ALA A 22 -7.74 -2.24 -5.63
N PHE A 23 -8.63 -1.56 -4.93
CA PHE A 23 -8.53 -0.14 -4.61
C PHE A 23 -8.72 0.06 -3.10
N GLU A 24 -7.96 1.00 -2.55
CA GLU A 24 -8.15 1.51 -1.20
C GLU A 24 -8.21 3.03 -1.23
N ARG A 25 -9.34 3.58 -0.77
CA ARG A 25 -9.58 5.02 -0.71
C ARG A 25 -8.91 5.62 0.52
N ARG A 26 -8.46 6.87 0.43
CA ARG A 26 -8.15 7.68 1.62
C ARG A 26 -9.43 7.92 2.43
N GLN A 27 -9.27 8.15 3.73
CA GLN A 27 -10.44 8.25 4.64
C GLN A 27 -11.26 9.53 4.39
N ARG A 28 -10.58 10.65 4.12
CA ARG A 28 -11.19 11.98 3.97
C ARG A 28 -11.04 12.59 2.59
N HIS A 29 -10.48 11.85 1.64
CA HIS A 29 -10.28 12.31 0.26
C HIS A 29 -10.95 11.34 -0.73
N PRO A 30 -11.42 11.82 -1.89
CA PRO A 30 -12.11 10.99 -2.87
C PRO A 30 -11.19 9.96 -3.54
N ASP A 31 -9.88 10.21 -3.54
CA ASP A 31 -8.87 9.40 -4.21
C ASP A 31 -8.23 8.34 -3.32
N GLY A 32 -7.37 7.51 -3.92
CA GLY A 32 -6.65 6.47 -3.20
C GLY A 32 -5.62 5.72 -4.04
N CYS A 33 -5.24 4.54 -3.54
CA CYS A 33 -4.27 3.66 -4.19
C CYS A 33 -4.97 2.48 -4.87
N LEU A 34 -4.54 2.15 -6.09
CA LEU A 34 -5.03 1.00 -6.85
C LEU A 34 -3.87 0.10 -7.28
N VAL A 35 -4.04 -1.21 -7.07
CA VAL A 35 -3.16 -2.26 -7.59
C VAL A 35 -3.95 -3.07 -8.61
N ALA A 36 -3.39 -3.28 -9.80
CA ALA A 36 -4.00 -4.08 -10.86
C ALA A 36 -3.05 -5.21 -11.31
N TRP A 37 -3.61 -6.35 -11.71
CA TRP A 37 -2.86 -7.52 -12.16
C TRP A 37 -3.55 -8.20 -13.33
N ARG A 38 -2.80 -8.91 -14.16
CA ARG A 38 -3.35 -9.71 -15.27
C ARG A 38 -4.16 -10.89 -14.71
N ARG A 39 -5.47 -10.93 -15.00
CA ARG A 39 -6.40 -11.98 -14.54
C ARG A 39 -5.93 -13.39 -14.90
N SER A 40 -5.38 -13.54 -16.10
CA SER A 40 -4.90 -14.82 -16.62
C SER A 40 -3.62 -15.34 -15.95
N LYS A 41 -2.82 -14.46 -15.32
CA LYS A 41 -1.54 -14.83 -14.69
C LYS A 41 -1.60 -14.91 -13.17
N PHE A 42 -2.38 -14.04 -12.54
CA PHE A 42 -2.39 -13.91 -11.09
C PHE A 42 -3.80 -14.02 -10.52
N LYS A 43 -3.88 -14.44 -9.26
CA LYS A 43 -5.08 -14.42 -8.43
C LYS A 43 -4.77 -13.70 -7.12
N LEU A 44 -5.63 -12.78 -6.70
CA LEU A 44 -5.54 -12.19 -5.37
C LEU A 44 -5.83 -13.25 -4.30
N ILE A 45 -4.92 -13.41 -3.33
CA ILE A 45 -5.10 -14.32 -2.20
C ILE A 45 -5.39 -13.57 -0.89
N LYS A 46 -4.83 -12.37 -0.72
CA LYS A 46 -5.04 -11.53 0.46
C LYS A 46 -4.80 -10.07 0.11
N LYS A 47 -5.54 -9.17 0.74
CA LYS A 47 -5.26 -7.73 0.69
C LYS A 47 -5.26 -7.14 2.09
N ALA A 48 -4.54 -6.04 2.28
CA ALA A 48 -4.57 -5.24 3.49
C ALA A 48 -4.45 -3.75 3.15
N ARG A 49 -5.10 -2.93 3.97
CA ARG A 49 -4.91 -1.47 3.94
C ARG A 49 -3.92 -1.07 5.02
N VAL A 50 -3.14 -0.03 4.74
CA VAL A 50 -2.29 0.64 5.73
C VAL A 50 -2.77 2.08 5.85
N VAL A 51 -3.30 2.44 7.01
CA VAL A 51 -3.77 3.80 7.31
C VAL A 51 -2.67 4.49 8.10
N PHE A 52 -1.97 5.45 7.50
CA PHE A 52 -0.79 6.03 8.13
C PHE A 52 -1.11 6.87 9.38
N ASN A 53 -2.35 7.30 9.58
CA ASN A 53 -2.75 7.96 10.82
C ASN A 53 -2.59 7.07 12.06
N ASP A 54 -2.62 5.74 11.87
CA ASP A 54 -2.44 4.77 12.96
C ASP A 54 -1.03 4.85 13.56
N LEU A 55 -0.07 5.48 12.88
CA LEU A 55 1.23 5.87 13.43
C LEU A 55 1.13 6.50 14.83
N THR A 56 0.12 7.36 15.02
CA THR A 56 -0.09 8.08 16.28
C THR A 56 -0.95 7.32 17.29
N ASN A 57 -1.61 6.25 16.86
CA ASN A 57 -2.49 5.40 17.69
C ASN A 57 -1.75 4.17 18.24
N LEU A 58 -0.63 3.82 17.63
CA LEU A 58 0.10 2.61 17.96
C LEU A 58 0.94 2.80 19.21
N THR A 59 0.56 2.08 20.26
CA THR A 59 1.44 1.63 21.34
C THR A 59 2.47 0.59 20.84
N MET A 60 3.09 0.85 19.68
CA MET A 60 4.27 0.11 19.22
C MET A 60 5.47 0.65 20.01
N LEU A 61 5.55 0.20 21.27
CA LEU A 61 6.51 0.56 22.30
C LEU A 61 7.99 0.33 21.93
N SER A 62 8.29 -0.16 20.72
CA SER A 62 9.63 -0.57 20.30
C SER A 62 10.38 0.41 19.40
N TYR A 63 9.73 1.45 18.84
CA TYR A 63 10.36 2.31 17.81
C TYR A 63 10.27 3.83 18.04
N ASN A 64 9.93 4.30 19.25
CA ASN A 64 9.75 5.75 19.50
C ASN A 64 8.82 6.41 18.47
N MET A 65 7.74 5.71 18.10
CA MET A 65 6.82 6.24 17.09
C MET A 65 6.17 7.53 17.59
N PRO A 66 6.02 8.52 16.72
CA PRO A 66 5.64 9.84 17.15
C PRO A 66 4.14 9.93 17.45
N THR A 67 3.82 10.62 18.55
CA THR A 67 2.44 10.83 19.02
C THR A 67 1.85 12.17 18.57
N ASP A 68 2.67 13.04 17.98
CA ASP A 68 2.29 14.38 17.54
C ASP A 68 1.25 14.33 16.40
N ALA A 69 0.27 15.22 16.45
CA ALA A 69 -0.74 15.41 15.42
C ALA A 69 -0.14 15.70 14.03
N LYS A 70 1.12 16.16 13.94
CA LYS A 70 1.81 16.38 12.66
C LYS A 70 1.94 15.11 11.80
N TYR A 71 1.83 13.92 12.37
CA TYR A 71 1.90 12.65 11.64
C TYR A 71 0.54 12.15 11.12
N ARG A 72 -0.57 12.81 11.50
CA ARG A 72 -1.92 12.50 10.99
C ARG A 72 -2.14 13.26 9.69
N ARG A 73 -2.02 12.58 8.54
CA ARG A 73 -2.06 13.16 7.19
C ARG A 73 -2.99 12.44 6.21
N ASP A 74 -3.78 11.48 6.68
CA ASP A 74 -4.80 10.76 5.90
C ASP A 74 -4.25 10.02 4.65
N ASN A 75 -2.93 9.83 4.57
CA ASN A 75 -2.29 8.99 3.57
C ASN A 75 -2.65 7.51 3.77
N VAL A 76 -2.61 6.73 2.69
CA VAL A 76 -2.91 5.29 2.70
C VAL A 76 -1.94 4.51 1.82
N ALA A 77 -1.78 3.22 2.11
CA ALA A 77 -1.22 2.26 1.17
C ALA A 77 -2.10 1.01 1.05
N LEU A 78 -2.02 0.34 -0.10
CA LEU A 78 -2.70 -0.92 -0.39
C LEU A 78 -1.67 -2.01 -0.60
N LEU A 79 -1.82 -3.12 0.13
CA LEU A 79 -1.00 -4.32 0.02
C LEU A 79 -1.85 -5.44 -0.59
N CYS A 80 -1.31 -6.11 -1.60
CA CYS A 80 -1.96 -7.24 -2.28
C CYS A 80 -0.99 -8.40 -2.38
N ALA A 81 -1.34 -9.55 -1.82
CA ALA A 81 -0.66 -10.80 -2.08
C ALA A 81 -1.30 -11.47 -3.31
N LEU A 82 -0.49 -11.72 -4.33
CA LEU A 82 -0.91 -12.27 -5.62
C LEU A 82 -0.22 -13.61 -5.84
N LYS A 83 -1.03 -14.65 -6.09
CA LYS A 83 -0.53 -15.99 -6.44
C LYS A 83 -0.51 -16.16 -7.94
N HIS A 84 0.66 -16.46 -8.50
CA HIS A 84 0.81 -16.82 -9.89
C HIS A 84 0.12 -18.15 -10.17
N ARG A 85 -0.73 -18.20 -11.18
CA ARG A 85 -1.65 -19.33 -11.40
C ARG A 85 -0.94 -20.60 -11.84
N SER A 86 0.10 -20.51 -12.68
CA SER A 86 0.79 -21.69 -13.20
C SER A 86 1.91 -22.18 -12.27
N THR A 87 2.67 -21.27 -11.65
CA THR A 87 3.81 -21.66 -10.80
C THR A 87 3.44 -21.77 -9.32
N GLY A 88 2.28 -21.25 -8.90
CA GLY A 88 1.88 -21.18 -7.50
C GLY A 88 2.68 -20.20 -6.64
N GLN A 89 3.69 -19.52 -7.21
CA GLN A 89 4.52 -18.53 -6.52
C GLN A 89 3.68 -17.34 -6.07
N VAL A 90 4.00 -16.79 -4.90
CA VAL A 90 3.34 -15.61 -4.36
C VAL A 90 4.28 -14.41 -4.45
N VAL A 91 3.71 -13.28 -4.84
CA VAL A 91 4.34 -11.96 -4.79
C VAL A 91 3.44 -11.01 -4.00
N ILE A 92 4.04 -10.19 -3.15
CA ILE A 92 3.36 -9.09 -2.46
C ILE A 92 3.61 -7.82 -3.26
N VAL A 93 2.54 -7.11 -3.61
CA VAL A 93 2.61 -5.80 -4.25
C VAL A 93 2.03 -4.76 -3.30
N ALA A 94 2.82 -3.75 -2.97
CA ALA A 94 2.40 -2.58 -2.23
C ALA A 94 2.26 -1.39 -3.18
N CYS A 95 1.23 -0.58 -2.98
CA CYS A 95 1.07 0.73 -3.60
C CYS A 95 0.85 1.76 -2.49
N ALA A 96 1.81 2.66 -2.30
CA ALA A 96 1.75 3.73 -1.30
C ALA A 96 1.67 5.12 -1.94
N HIS A 97 1.08 6.07 -1.22
CA HIS A 97 1.13 7.49 -1.54
C HIS A 97 1.44 8.28 -0.25
N LEU A 98 2.72 8.61 -0.05
CA LEU A 98 3.21 9.27 1.17
C LEU A 98 2.91 10.77 1.16
N TYR A 99 3.11 11.42 2.31
CA TYR A 99 2.81 12.84 2.48
C TYR A 99 3.62 13.73 1.52
N TRP A 100 2.97 14.73 0.92
CA TRP A 100 3.53 15.49 -0.19
C TRP A 100 4.43 16.66 0.22
N ASN A 101 4.22 17.24 1.41
CA ASN A 101 4.87 18.50 1.76
C ASN A 101 6.40 18.32 1.90
N PRO A 102 7.22 19.05 1.13
CA PRO A 102 8.67 18.92 1.17
C PRO A 102 9.26 19.15 2.57
N GLY A 103 8.71 20.07 3.37
CA GLY A 103 9.19 20.40 4.72
C GLY A 103 8.85 19.37 5.81
N PHE A 104 8.23 18.24 5.45
CA PHE A 104 7.82 17.17 6.38
C PHE A 104 8.48 15.84 6.01
N GLU A 105 9.80 15.87 5.84
CA GLU A 105 10.63 14.68 5.57
C GLU A 105 10.54 13.64 6.68
N ASP A 106 10.44 14.08 7.93
CA ASP A 106 10.23 13.23 9.09
C ASP A 106 8.90 12.46 9.01
N VAL A 107 7.81 13.11 8.60
CA VAL A 107 6.52 12.45 8.39
C VAL A 107 6.64 11.38 7.30
N LYS A 108 7.26 11.72 6.16
CA LYS A 108 7.49 10.78 5.06
C LYS A 108 8.32 9.57 5.51
N LEU A 109 9.38 9.79 6.29
CA LEU A 109 10.22 8.74 6.86
C LEU A 109 9.43 7.80 7.76
N HIS A 110 8.66 8.33 8.71
CA HIS A 110 7.86 7.49 9.62
C HIS A 110 6.78 6.71 8.89
N GLN A 111 6.16 7.29 7.86
CA GLN A 111 5.23 6.57 7.00
C GLN A 111 5.94 5.44 6.25
N ALA A 112 7.12 5.68 5.67
CA ALA A 112 7.89 4.64 5.00
C ALA A 112 8.30 3.50 5.96
N MET A 113 8.76 3.83 7.17
CA MET A 113 9.07 2.84 8.21
C MET A 113 7.84 2.00 8.56
N TYR A 114 6.68 2.64 8.75
CA TYR A 114 5.45 1.94 9.07
C TYR A 114 4.97 1.05 7.92
N LEU A 115 5.15 1.49 6.67
CA LEU A 115 4.89 0.66 5.50
C LEU A 115 5.75 -0.61 5.49
N VAL A 116 7.05 -0.50 5.80
CA VAL A 116 7.95 -1.66 5.92
C VAL A 116 7.50 -2.60 7.02
N HIS A 117 7.16 -2.08 8.21
CA HIS A 117 6.61 -2.89 9.30
C HIS A 117 5.30 -3.60 8.91
N ALA A 118 4.40 -2.89 8.24
CA ALA A 118 3.15 -3.45 7.75
C ALA A 118 3.40 -4.55 6.72
N LEU A 119 4.38 -4.39 5.82
CA LEU A 119 4.77 -5.40 4.85
C LEU A 119 5.35 -6.66 5.51
N ILE A 120 6.23 -6.51 6.49
CA ILE A 120 6.78 -7.63 7.27
C ILE A 120 5.66 -8.39 7.97
N ASN A 121 4.76 -7.69 8.66
CA ASN A 121 3.62 -8.31 9.34
C ASN A 121 2.65 -8.98 8.35
N PHE A 122 2.40 -8.34 7.21
CA PHE A 122 1.56 -8.89 6.16
C PHE A 122 2.17 -10.18 5.58
N GLN A 123 3.48 -10.19 5.35
CA GLN A 123 4.24 -11.34 4.88
C GLN A 123 4.20 -12.50 5.88
N HIS A 124 4.44 -12.23 7.17
CA HIS A 124 4.36 -13.25 8.23
C HIS A 124 2.95 -13.86 8.37
N GLY A 125 1.90 -13.10 8.04
CA GLY A 125 0.52 -13.57 8.05
C GLY A 125 0.09 -14.35 6.80
N LEU A 126 1.00 -14.70 5.90
CA LEU A 126 0.75 -15.58 4.75
C LEU A 126 1.27 -16.98 5.09
N SER A 127 0.57 -18.02 4.60
CA SER A 127 1.05 -19.40 4.76
C SER A 127 2.15 -19.75 3.75
N GLU A 128 2.30 -18.95 2.71
CA GLU A 128 3.25 -19.18 1.62
C GLU A 128 4.63 -18.59 1.93
N GLY A 129 5.56 -19.39 2.47
CA GLY A 129 7.01 -19.13 2.48
C GLY A 129 7.45 -17.68 2.77
N ARG A 130 8.49 -17.21 2.06
CA ARG A 130 8.93 -15.79 2.03
C ARG A 130 8.70 -15.21 0.63
N PRO A 131 7.51 -14.67 0.34
CA PRO A 131 7.18 -14.09 -0.96
C PRO A 131 8.10 -12.91 -1.31
N CYS A 132 8.37 -12.73 -2.60
CA CYS A 132 8.99 -11.50 -3.08
C CYS A 132 8.07 -10.31 -2.81
N VAL A 133 8.65 -9.16 -2.45
CA VAL A 133 7.92 -7.91 -2.18
C VAL A 133 8.27 -6.88 -3.24
N ILE A 134 7.26 -6.31 -3.88
CA ILE A 134 7.36 -5.16 -4.78
C ILE A 134 6.68 -3.99 -4.08
N ALA A 135 7.46 -3.02 -3.63
CA ALA A 135 6.94 -1.78 -3.05
C ALA A 135 6.97 -0.67 -4.10
N ALA A 136 5.81 -0.32 -4.63
CA ALA A 136 5.61 0.77 -5.56
C ALA A 136 4.84 1.92 -4.90
N GLY A 137 4.94 3.12 -5.45
CA GLY A 137 4.26 4.26 -4.86
C GLY A 137 4.79 5.59 -5.33
N ASP A 138 4.08 6.63 -4.91
CA ASP A 138 4.64 7.98 -4.84
C ASP A 138 5.08 8.21 -3.38
N TYR A 139 6.40 8.33 -3.19
CA TYR A 139 7.01 8.53 -1.88
C TYR A 139 7.23 10.01 -1.56
N ASN A 140 7.02 10.92 -2.52
CA ASN A 140 7.26 12.35 -2.36
C ASN A 140 8.66 12.69 -1.77
N SER A 141 9.65 11.86 -2.11
CA SER A 141 11.03 11.92 -1.65
C SER A 141 11.99 11.75 -2.82
N THR A 142 13.03 12.58 -2.87
CA THR A 142 14.12 12.47 -3.85
C THR A 142 15.15 11.42 -3.41
N PRO A 143 15.97 10.86 -4.32
CA PRO A 143 16.96 9.82 -3.98
C PRO A 143 18.19 10.25 -3.16
N GLN A 144 18.27 11.50 -2.70
CA GLN A 144 19.48 12.13 -2.15
C GLN A 144 19.84 11.61 -0.76
#